data_AF-A0A0J5FSR3-F1
#
_entry.id   AF-A0A0J5FSR3-F1
#
_cell.length_a   1.000
_cell.length_b   1.000
_cell.length_c   1.000
_cell.angle_alpha   90.00
_cell.angle_beta   90.00
_cell.angle_gamma   90.00
#
_symmetry.space_group_name_H-M   'P 1'
#
loop_
_entity.id
_entity.type
_entity.pdbx_description
1 polymer ?
#
loop_
_entity_poly.entity_id
_entity_poly.type
_entity_poly.pdbx_seq_one_letter_code
_entity_poly.pdbx_strand_id
1 'polypeptide(L)'
;MKKTSIILAISLMLSGCANTQPIISKSKYKSINSYPSLTKLFVAKGDFTDDQILYLLSYDYNHETDPSEKQKIRVTELERIKKYLKQYKDHKYYSLQIDSRVFMRADLAFALPTMSEYDPVTKSFPIDNLGCKGKPRRITNPQHVSISIKNDIFCSLPVTDNIQVQKIENLRAQRDSDISYSGNMYMDVYSKDNQLFGNIIDVELKIYDRKSRSYIYQYNYNPVNNSESSPKS
;
A
#
# COMPACT_ATOMS: atom_id res chain seq x y z
N MET A 1 21.19 -43.37 45.44
CA MET A 1 20.33 -42.29 44.90
C MET A 1 20.34 -42.37 43.38
N LYS A 2 19.31 -42.95 42.76
CA LYS A 2 19.05 -42.85 41.31
C LYS A 2 17.59 -42.48 41.16
N LYS A 3 17.34 -41.24 40.71
CA LYS A 3 16.00 -40.71 40.50
C LYS A 3 15.45 -41.25 39.18
N THR A 4 14.27 -41.83 39.29
CA THR A 4 13.33 -42.19 38.24
C THR A 4 13.03 -40.98 37.33
N SER A 5 12.92 -41.21 36.03
CA SER A 5 12.15 -40.31 35.15
C SER A 5 11.38 -41.16 34.15
N ILE A 6 10.07 -41.18 34.38
CA ILE A 6 9.03 -41.73 33.52
C ILE A 6 8.89 -40.78 32.34
N ILE A 7 9.17 -41.24 31.12
CA ILE A 7 8.84 -40.50 29.90
C ILE A 7 7.41 -40.90 29.54
N LEU A 8 6.47 -39.99 29.82
CA LEU A 8 5.08 -40.08 29.39
C LEU A 8 5.01 -39.70 27.91
N ALA A 9 4.67 -40.66 27.05
CA ALA A 9 4.34 -40.39 25.66
C ALA A 9 2.94 -39.76 25.59
N ILE A 10 2.86 -38.49 25.23
CA ILE A 10 1.59 -37.86 24.83
C ILE A 10 1.62 -37.73 23.31
N SER A 11 0.82 -38.58 22.68
CA SER A 11 0.42 -38.45 21.28
C SER A 11 -0.62 -37.33 21.21
N LEU A 12 -0.33 -36.25 20.49
CA LEU A 12 -1.30 -35.22 20.14
C LEU A 12 -1.27 -35.04 18.63
N MET A 13 -2.27 -35.65 17.98
CA MET A 13 -2.69 -35.29 16.64
C MET A 13 -3.11 -33.82 16.63
N LEU A 14 -2.53 -33.02 15.74
CA LEU A 14 -3.11 -31.74 15.35
C LEU A 14 -3.17 -31.66 13.82
N SER A 15 -4.38 -31.93 13.38
CA SER A 15 -5.06 -31.51 12.17
C SER A 15 -4.68 -30.09 11.68
N GLY A 16 -4.57 -29.96 10.35
CA GLY A 16 -4.87 -28.74 9.61
C GLY A 16 -3.78 -27.67 9.68
N CYS A 17 -2.87 -27.68 8.71
CA CYS A 17 -2.05 -26.51 8.40
C CYS A 17 -2.97 -25.37 7.92
N ALA A 18 -3.45 -24.54 8.85
CA ALA A 18 -3.87 -23.19 8.53
C ALA A 18 -2.67 -22.51 7.87
N ASN A 19 -2.84 -22.13 6.62
CA ASN A 19 -1.81 -21.48 5.82
C ASN A 19 -1.72 -20.00 6.26
N THR A 20 -1.27 -19.76 7.50
CA THR A 20 -1.05 -18.42 8.02
C THR A 20 0.20 -17.85 7.37
N GLN A 21 0.01 -16.98 6.37
CA GLN A 21 1.12 -16.17 5.88
C GLN A 21 1.73 -15.38 7.06
N PRO A 22 3.06 -15.27 7.10
CA PRO A 22 3.74 -14.63 8.23
C PRO A 22 3.28 -13.17 8.36
N ILE A 23 2.87 -12.79 9.57
CA ILE A 23 2.59 -11.39 9.91
C ILE A 23 3.88 -10.60 9.71
N ILE A 24 3.93 -9.77 8.67
CA ILE A 24 5.10 -8.93 8.37
C ILE A 24 5.06 -7.73 9.31
N SER A 25 6.08 -7.60 10.16
CA SER A 25 6.23 -6.41 11.00
C SER A 25 6.18 -5.13 10.17
N LYS A 26 5.41 -4.13 10.64
CA LYS A 26 5.29 -2.81 10.00
C LYS A 26 6.63 -2.11 9.79
N SER A 27 7.63 -2.40 10.62
CA SER A 27 9.00 -1.88 10.49
C SER A 27 9.74 -2.37 9.24
N LYS A 28 9.26 -3.44 8.58
CA LYS A 28 9.86 -3.97 7.34
C LYS A 28 9.39 -3.26 6.08
N TYR A 29 8.40 -2.38 6.17
CA TYR A 29 7.85 -1.67 5.02
C TYR A 29 8.57 -0.35 4.80
N LYS A 30 9.04 -0.13 3.57
CA LYS A 30 9.59 1.16 3.15
C LYS A 30 8.49 2.04 2.56
N SER A 31 8.36 3.28 3.05
CA SER A 31 7.37 4.21 2.49
C SER A 31 7.71 4.60 1.05
N ILE A 32 6.68 4.68 0.20
CA ILE A 32 6.77 5.22 -1.18
C ILE A 32 6.06 6.57 -1.34
N ASN A 33 5.69 7.23 -0.23
CA ASN A 33 4.81 8.41 -0.24
C ASN A 33 5.41 9.67 -0.86
N SER A 34 6.74 9.74 -0.95
CA SER A 34 7.44 10.91 -1.47
C SER A 34 7.86 10.70 -2.91
N TYR A 35 7.82 11.77 -3.69
CA TYR A 35 8.65 11.90 -4.87
C TYR A 35 10.12 12.06 -4.42
N PRO A 36 11.11 11.40 -5.06
CA PRO A 36 11.03 10.50 -6.23
C PRO A 36 11.05 9.00 -5.86
N SER A 37 10.49 8.59 -4.72
CA SER A 37 10.59 7.21 -4.21
C SER A 37 9.97 6.17 -5.15
N LEU A 38 8.83 6.48 -5.81
CA LEU A 38 8.23 5.58 -6.80
C LEU A 38 9.09 5.44 -8.07
N THR A 39 9.68 6.53 -8.57
CA THR A 39 10.62 6.48 -9.71
C THR A 39 11.86 5.68 -9.35
N LYS A 40 12.44 5.88 -8.16
CA LYS A 40 13.58 5.09 -7.67
C LYS A 40 13.22 3.60 -7.57
N LEU A 41 12.03 3.28 -7.09
CA LEU A 41 11.55 1.90 -7.04
C LEU A 41 11.43 1.30 -8.44
N PHE A 42 10.85 2.04 -9.38
CA PHE A 42 10.71 1.64 -10.77
C PHE A 42 12.07 1.33 -11.42
N VAL A 43 13.01 2.27 -11.31
CA VAL A 43 14.36 2.11 -11.85
C VAL A 43 15.13 0.98 -11.16
N ALA A 44 14.97 0.81 -9.85
CA ALA A 44 15.67 -0.24 -9.11
C ALA A 44 15.17 -1.66 -9.40
N LYS A 45 13.90 -1.81 -9.76
CA LYS A 45 13.27 -3.10 -10.05
C LYS A 45 13.26 -3.44 -11.54
N GLY A 46 13.33 -2.46 -12.43
CA GLY A 46 13.42 -2.68 -13.87
C GLY A 46 14.85 -2.90 -14.37
N ASP A 47 14.97 -3.19 -15.65
CA ASP A 47 16.23 -3.38 -16.35
C ASP A 47 16.56 -2.13 -17.17
N PHE A 48 17.17 -1.15 -16.51
CA PHE A 48 17.57 0.12 -17.12
C PHE A 48 19.08 0.16 -17.38
N THR A 49 19.47 0.75 -18.51
CA THR A 49 20.89 1.06 -18.78
C THR A 49 21.36 2.21 -17.90
N ASP A 50 22.68 2.34 -17.74
CA ASP A 50 23.27 3.44 -16.95
C ASP A 50 22.85 4.83 -17.46
N ASP A 51 22.74 4.99 -18.79
CA ASP A 51 22.26 6.24 -19.39
C ASP A 51 20.79 6.51 -19.04
N GLN A 52 19.93 5.49 -19.08
CA GLN A 52 18.53 5.64 -18.69
C GLN A 52 18.39 5.96 -17.19
N ILE A 53 19.21 5.35 -16.34
CA ILE A 53 19.25 5.63 -14.90
C ILE A 53 19.59 7.10 -14.68
N LEU A 54 20.65 7.60 -15.30
CA LEU A 54 21.06 9.00 -15.18
C LEU A 54 19.98 9.94 -15.74
N TYR A 55 19.42 9.62 -16.90
CA TYR A 55 18.35 10.41 -17.50
C TYR A 55 17.10 10.50 -16.62
N LEU A 56 16.75 9.45 -15.90
CA LEU A 56 15.55 9.43 -15.05
C LEU A 56 15.78 10.06 -13.67
N LEU A 57 17.02 10.02 -13.15
CA LEU A 57 17.29 10.28 -11.73
C LEU A 57 18.33 11.37 -11.45
N SER A 58 19.10 11.83 -12.43
CA SER A 58 20.09 12.90 -12.27
C SER A 58 19.63 14.17 -12.97
N TYR A 59 19.29 15.20 -12.19
CA TYR A 59 18.96 16.51 -12.72
C TYR A 59 20.17 17.12 -13.45
N ASP A 60 21.35 17.07 -12.82
CA ASP A 60 22.57 17.69 -13.34
C ASP A 60 23.00 17.07 -14.67
N TYR A 61 22.92 15.73 -14.79
CA TYR A 61 23.25 15.05 -16.05
C TYR A 61 22.35 15.47 -17.22
N ASN A 62 21.08 15.75 -16.94
CA ASN A 62 20.12 16.17 -17.95
C ASN A 62 20.29 17.62 -18.40
N HIS A 63 20.76 18.49 -17.52
CA HIS A 63 20.89 19.92 -17.78
C HIS A 63 22.30 20.35 -18.16
N GLU A 64 23.30 19.46 -18.04
CA GLU A 64 24.65 19.71 -18.52
C GLU A 64 24.75 19.57 -20.04
N THR A 65 25.31 20.61 -20.67
CA THR A 65 25.51 20.75 -22.11
C THR A 65 26.98 20.60 -22.51
N ASP A 66 27.93 20.88 -21.62
CA ASP A 66 29.35 20.65 -21.85
C ASP A 66 29.68 19.14 -21.77
N PRO A 67 30.24 18.53 -22.82
CA PRO A 67 30.52 17.09 -22.82
C PRO A 67 31.53 16.63 -21.76
N SER A 68 32.51 17.46 -21.40
CA SER A 68 33.54 17.11 -20.43
C SER A 68 32.98 17.13 -19.02
N GLU A 69 32.19 18.15 -18.67
CA GLU A 69 31.47 18.21 -17.39
C GLU A 69 30.40 17.13 -17.30
N LYS A 70 29.67 16.86 -18.39
CA LYS A 70 28.67 15.79 -18.43
C LYS A 70 29.28 14.42 -18.14
N GLN A 71 30.49 14.17 -18.64
CA GLN A 71 31.22 12.93 -18.34
C GLN A 71 31.69 12.86 -16.89
N LYS A 72 32.10 13.97 -16.28
CA LYS A 72 32.43 14.00 -14.84
C LYS A 72 31.20 13.70 -13.98
N ILE A 73 30.07 14.35 -14.28
CA ILE A 73 28.78 14.11 -13.62
C ILE A 73 28.37 12.65 -13.77
N ARG A 74 28.49 12.07 -14.97
CA ARG A 74 28.19 10.65 -15.22
C ARG A 74 28.89 9.75 -14.21
N VAL A 75 30.20 9.90 -14.04
CA VAL A 75 31.01 9.03 -13.17
C VAL A 75 30.62 9.20 -11.70
N THR A 76 30.43 10.43 -11.22
CA THR A 76 30.13 10.70 -9.81
C THR A 76 28.68 10.37 -9.44
N GLU A 77 27.72 10.78 -10.27
CA GLU A 77 26.29 10.59 -10.00
C GLU A 77 25.83 9.15 -10.17
N LEU A 78 26.36 8.43 -11.16
CA LEU A 78 25.93 7.06 -11.43
C LEU A 78 26.21 6.14 -10.25
N GLU A 79 27.42 6.20 -9.68
CA GLU A 79 27.80 5.40 -8.51
C GLU A 79 26.93 5.74 -7.30
N ARG A 80 26.70 7.04 -7.06
CA ARG A 80 25.82 7.52 -6.00
C ARG A 80 24.41 6.96 -6.17
N ILE A 81 23.82 7.09 -7.36
CA ILE A 81 22.46 6.63 -7.68
C ILE A 81 22.37 5.11 -7.54
N LYS A 82 23.29 4.33 -8.12
CA LYS A 82 23.30 2.86 -8.03
C LYS A 82 23.35 2.37 -6.58
N LYS A 83 24.16 3.01 -5.73
CA LYS A 83 24.21 2.70 -4.29
C LYS A 83 22.85 2.89 -3.61
N TYR A 84 22.15 3.97 -3.94
CA TYR A 84 20.78 4.20 -3.43
C TYR A 84 19.76 3.21 -4.01
N LEU A 85 19.83 2.90 -5.30
CA LEU A 85 18.92 1.97 -5.97
C LEU A 85 19.04 0.54 -5.45
N LYS A 86 20.24 0.10 -5.06
CA LYS A 86 20.45 -1.22 -4.43
C LYS A 86 19.50 -1.45 -3.25
N GLN A 87 19.29 -0.43 -2.42
CA GLN A 87 18.34 -0.52 -1.30
C GLN A 87 16.91 -0.79 -1.79
N TYR A 88 16.47 -0.20 -2.90
CA TYR A 88 15.13 -0.48 -3.44
C TYR A 88 15.07 -1.83 -4.16
N LYS A 89 16.16 -2.27 -4.79
CA LYS A 89 16.22 -3.57 -5.46
C LYS A 89 16.04 -4.71 -4.46
N ASP A 90 16.72 -4.63 -3.31
CA ASP A 90 16.75 -5.69 -2.31
C ASP A 90 15.51 -5.68 -1.38
N HIS A 91 14.75 -4.58 -1.31
CA HIS A 91 13.54 -4.49 -0.49
C HIS A 91 12.32 -5.03 -1.22
N LYS A 92 11.53 -5.85 -0.54
CA LYS A 92 10.30 -6.45 -1.10
C LYS A 92 9.02 -5.70 -0.73
N TYR A 93 8.97 -5.14 0.48
CA TYR A 93 7.74 -4.66 1.09
C TYR A 93 7.71 -3.13 1.20
N TYR A 94 6.59 -2.53 0.78
CA TYR A 94 6.41 -1.09 0.72
C TYR A 94 5.08 -0.66 1.31
N SER A 95 5.04 0.57 1.83
CA SER A 95 3.81 1.19 2.34
C SER A 95 3.47 2.46 1.59
N LEU A 96 2.18 2.63 1.33
CA LEU A 96 1.58 3.83 0.76
C LEU A 96 0.58 4.40 1.76
N GLN A 97 0.74 5.66 2.13
CA GLN A 97 -0.15 6.37 3.01
C GLN A 97 -1.42 6.75 2.26
N ILE A 98 -2.55 6.51 2.90
CA ILE A 98 -3.84 7.08 2.55
C ILE A 98 -3.96 8.35 3.41
N ASP A 99 -4.13 9.52 2.79
CA ASP A 99 -4.47 10.74 3.53
C ASP A 99 -5.26 11.70 2.65
N SER A 100 -6.59 11.71 2.79
CA SER A 100 -7.44 12.67 2.10
C SER A 100 -7.46 14.05 2.75
N ARG A 101 -6.80 14.25 3.90
CA ARG A 101 -6.70 15.59 4.52
C ARG A 101 -5.72 16.48 3.75
N VAL A 102 -4.82 15.84 3.00
CA VAL A 102 -3.85 16.49 2.12
C VAL A 102 -4.35 16.38 0.68
N PHE A 103 -5.52 16.96 0.39
CA PHE A 103 -5.90 17.25 -0.98
C PHE A 103 -4.75 18.07 -1.61
N MET A 104 -4.09 17.54 -2.64
CA MET A 104 -3.15 18.25 -3.53
C MET A 104 -1.71 18.56 -3.05
N ARG A 105 -1.11 17.74 -2.19
CA ARG A 105 0.38 17.58 -2.18
C ARG A 105 0.84 16.16 -2.50
N ALA A 106 -0.07 15.33 -2.99
CA ALA A 106 0.26 13.95 -3.26
C ALA A 106 1.17 13.89 -4.49
N ASP A 107 2.45 13.69 -4.24
CA ASP A 107 3.44 13.17 -5.19
C ASP A 107 2.97 11.88 -5.88
N LEU A 108 1.81 11.34 -5.50
CA LEU A 108 1.17 10.16 -6.04
C LEU A 108 -0.35 10.41 -6.21
N ALA A 109 -0.83 10.36 -7.44
CA ALA A 109 -2.25 10.33 -7.76
C ALA A 109 -2.85 8.95 -7.45
N PHE A 110 -3.89 8.92 -6.61
CA PHE A 110 -4.67 7.74 -6.26
C PHE A 110 -6.12 8.15 -5.96
N ALA A 111 -7.10 7.38 -6.43
CA ALA A 111 -8.51 7.65 -6.19
C ALA A 111 -8.86 7.37 -4.72
N LEU A 112 -9.26 8.42 -4.00
CA LEU A 112 -9.69 8.31 -2.61
C LEU A 112 -11.01 7.54 -2.48
N PRO A 113 -11.24 6.84 -1.36
CA PRO A 113 -12.49 6.14 -1.10
C PRO A 113 -13.70 7.09 -1.19
N THR A 114 -14.79 6.58 -1.74
CA THR A 114 -16.13 7.20 -1.65
C THR A 114 -17.07 6.21 -1.00
N MET A 115 -17.96 6.68 -0.12
CA MET A 115 -18.79 5.82 0.71
C MET A 115 -20.27 6.09 0.46
N SER A 116 -21.04 5.03 0.28
CA SER A 116 -22.50 5.08 0.09
C SER A 116 -23.25 4.86 1.40
N GLU A 117 -24.58 4.84 1.33
CA GLU A 117 -25.47 4.53 2.44
C GLU A 117 -25.21 3.15 3.04
N TYR A 118 -25.37 3.04 4.36
CA TYR A 118 -25.26 1.81 5.12
C TYR A 118 -26.25 0.76 4.61
N ASP A 119 -25.73 -0.41 4.26
CA ASP A 119 -26.53 -1.56 3.91
C ASP A 119 -26.78 -2.41 5.17
N PRO A 120 -28.04 -2.48 5.66
CA PRO A 120 -28.37 -3.29 6.84
C PRO A 120 -28.29 -4.79 6.58
N VAL A 121 -28.35 -5.25 5.32
CA VAL A 121 -28.26 -6.67 4.95
C VAL A 121 -26.83 -7.16 5.11
N THR A 122 -25.86 -6.43 4.56
CA THR A 122 -24.42 -6.78 4.68
C THR A 122 -23.75 -6.20 5.92
N LYS A 123 -24.46 -5.35 6.67
CA LYS A 123 -23.96 -4.64 7.86
C LYS A 123 -22.69 -3.84 7.59
N SER A 124 -22.70 -3.10 6.48
CA SER A 124 -21.53 -2.39 6.00
C SER A 124 -21.89 -1.14 5.21
N PHE A 125 -20.98 -0.19 5.14
CA PHE A 125 -21.04 0.88 4.15
C PHE A 125 -20.40 0.41 2.85
N PRO A 126 -21.09 0.40 1.70
CA PRO A 126 -20.45 0.20 0.41
C PRO A 126 -19.41 1.30 0.18
N ILE A 127 -18.21 0.89 -0.24
CA ILE A 127 -17.12 1.78 -0.60
C ILE A 127 -16.73 1.51 -2.04
N ASP A 128 -16.60 2.60 -2.78
CA ASP A 128 -16.01 2.62 -4.10
C ASP A 128 -14.65 3.32 -4.04
N ASN A 129 -13.85 3.14 -5.09
CA ASN A 129 -12.44 3.49 -5.12
C ASN A 129 -11.68 2.71 -4.02
N LEU A 130 -10.42 3.00 -3.74
CA LEU A 130 -9.55 2.17 -2.87
C LEU A 130 -9.36 0.70 -3.32
N GLY A 131 -9.81 0.33 -4.52
CA GLY A 131 -9.67 -1.02 -4.98
C GLY A 131 -10.80 -1.99 -4.64
N CYS A 132 -12.03 -1.52 -4.85
CA CYS A 132 -13.13 -2.41 -5.11
C CYS A 132 -12.98 -3.15 -6.48
N LYS A 133 -13.57 -4.34 -6.58
CA LYS A 133 -13.52 -5.27 -7.73
C LYS A 133 -13.73 -4.57 -9.08
N GLY A 134 -12.99 -5.01 -10.10
CA GLY A 134 -13.22 -4.61 -11.50
C GLY A 134 -12.69 -3.23 -11.91
N LYS A 135 -12.07 -2.46 -11.01
CA LYS A 135 -11.48 -1.16 -11.32
C LYS A 135 -9.95 -1.21 -11.38
N PRO A 136 -9.32 -0.76 -12.50
CA PRO A 136 -7.87 -0.67 -12.59
C PRO A 136 -7.36 0.33 -11.55
N ARG A 137 -6.45 -0.15 -10.70
CA ARG A 137 -5.85 0.64 -9.63
C ARG A 137 -4.43 0.96 -10.01
N ARG A 138 -4.21 2.23 -10.29
CA ARG A 138 -2.90 2.74 -10.61
C ARG A 138 -2.58 3.88 -9.66
N ILE A 139 -1.45 3.75 -8.98
CA ILE A 139 -0.87 4.86 -8.24
C ILE A 139 0.22 5.43 -9.13
N THR A 140 0.11 6.72 -9.46
CA THR A 140 0.97 7.35 -10.48
C THR A 140 1.63 8.60 -9.89
N ASN A 141 2.93 8.80 -10.10
CA ASN A 141 3.59 10.04 -9.69
C ASN A 141 3.56 11.12 -10.80
N PRO A 142 3.99 12.36 -10.53
CA PRO A 142 4.09 13.42 -11.54
C PRO A 142 4.97 13.10 -12.76
N GLN A 143 5.89 12.13 -12.67
CA GLN A 143 6.70 11.64 -13.81
C GLN A 143 5.98 10.54 -14.61
N HIS A 144 4.69 10.30 -14.36
CA HIS A 144 3.89 9.23 -14.97
C HIS A 144 4.40 7.79 -14.70
N VAL A 145 5.31 7.63 -13.74
CA VAL A 145 5.69 6.31 -13.24
C VAL A 145 4.55 5.78 -12.40
N SER A 146 4.18 4.54 -12.64
CA SER A 146 3.01 3.95 -11.99
C SER A 146 3.24 2.55 -11.46
N ILE A 147 2.54 2.25 -10.37
CA ILE A 147 2.37 0.89 -9.84
C ILE A 147 0.92 0.45 -10.03
N SER A 148 0.73 -0.70 -10.64
CA SER A 148 -0.58 -1.33 -10.83
C SER A 148 -0.85 -2.32 -9.71
N ILE A 149 -1.94 -2.13 -8.98
CA ILE A 149 -2.36 -3.05 -7.92
C ILE A 149 -3.11 -4.24 -8.54
N LYS A 150 -2.70 -5.46 -8.18
CA LYS A 150 -3.15 -6.69 -8.85
C LYS A 150 -4.31 -7.41 -8.17
N ASN A 151 -4.41 -7.31 -6.86
CA ASN A 151 -5.46 -7.98 -6.09
C ASN A 151 -6.56 -7.01 -5.65
N ASP A 152 -7.74 -7.58 -5.41
CA ASP A 152 -8.87 -6.88 -4.79
C ASP A 152 -8.57 -6.53 -3.33
N ILE A 153 -9.10 -5.38 -2.89
CA ILE A 153 -8.99 -4.92 -1.51
C ILE A 153 -10.36 -5.19 -0.88
N PHE A 154 -11.22 -4.20 -0.68
CA PHE A 154 -12.59 -4.39 -0.22
C PHE A 154 -13.52 -3.40 -0.91
N CYS A 155 -14.79 -3.79 -1.05
CA CYS A 155 -15.86 -2.96 -1.61
C CYS A 155 -16.85 -2.48 -0.54
N SER A 156 -16.60 -2.85 0.72
CA SER A 156 -17.48 -2.55 1.82
C SER A 156 -16.69 -2.40 3.11
N LEU A 157 -17.17 -1.49 3.95
CA LEU A 157 -16.62 -1.21 5.26
C LEU A 157 -17.57 -1.78 6.31
N PRO A 158 -17.27 -2.94 6.92
CA PRO A 158 -18.16 -3.56 7.88
C PRO A 158 -18.23 -2.70 9.15
N VAL A 159 -19.44 -2.38 9.61
CA VAL A 159 -19.65 -1.62 10.85
C VAL A 159 -20.82 -2.24 11.60
N THR A 160 -20.53 -2.98 12.66
CA THR A 160 -21.55 -3.73 13.40
C THR A 160 -22.13 -2.99 14.60
N ASP A 161 -21.45 -1.93 15.06
CA ASP A 161 -21.93 -1.10 16.16
C ASP A 161 -22.91 -0.03 15.65
N ASN A 162 -24.16 -0.14 16.06
CA ASN A 162 -25.23 0.78 15.68
C ASN A 162 -24.92 2.25 16.00
N ILE A 163 -24.19 2.53 17.09
CA ILE A 163 -23.79 3.89 17.44
C ILE A 163 -22.81 4.44 16.40
N GLN A 164 -21.89 3.60 15.93
CA GLN A 164 -20.92 3.96 14.89
C GLN A 164 -21.59 4.10 13.52
N VAL A 165 -22.54 3.22 13.18
CA VAL A 165 -23.37 3.34 11.98
C VAL A 165 -24.06 4.69 11.95
N GLN A 166 -24.75 5.06 13.03
CA GLN A 166 -25.44 6.36 13.11
C GLN A 166 -24.50 7.55 12.98
N LYS A 167 -23.32 7.50 13.62
CA LYS A 167 -22.32 8.57 13.49
C LYS A 167 -21.83 8.74 12.06
N ILE A 168 -21.51 7.63 11.39
CA ILE A 168 -21.02 7.65 10.01
C ILE A 168 -22.15 8.10 9.06
N GLU A 169 -23.37 7.59 9.21
CA GLU A 169 -24.53 8.02 8.42
C GLU A 169 -24.84 9.51 8.59
N ASN A 170 -24.85 10.02 9.82
CA ASN A 170 -25.09 11.45 10.05
C ASN A 170 -24.02 12.32 9.39
N LEU A 171 -22.76 11.89 9.43
CA LEU A 171 -21.67 12.58 8.73
C LEU A 171 -21.87 12.54 7.22
N ARG A 172 -22.16 11.38 6.66
CA ARG A 172 -22.36 11.20 5.22
C ARG A 172 -23.56 12.00 4.70
N ALA A 173 -24.69 11.95 5.40
CA ALA A 173 -25.93 12.59 4.97
C ALA A 173 -25.91 14.11 5.09
N GLN A 174 -25.24 14.67 6.10
CA GLN A 174 -25.31 16.11 6.41
C GLN A 174 -24.00 16.86 6.16
N ARG A 175 -22.87 16.16 6.14
CA ARG A 175 -21.52 16.72 6.28
C ARG A 175 -20.49 15.90 5.49
N ASP A 176 -20.85 15.39 4.31
CA ASP A 176 -19.99 14.48 3.53
C ASP A 176 -18.58 15.05 3.26
N SER A 177 -18.48 16.37 3.01
CA SER A 177 -17.21 17.07 2.79
C SER A 177 -16.29 17.13 4.03
N ASP A 178 -16.84 16.87 5.22
CA ASP A 178 -16.08 16.74 6.47
C ASP A 178 -15.56 15.31 6.69
N ILE A 179 -15.99 14.33 5.88
CA ILE A 179 -15.43 12.97 5.95
C ILE A 179 -14.04 12.98 5.31
N SER A 180 -13.08 12.37 6.02
CA SER A 180 -11.75 12.12 5.48
C SER A 180 -11.29 10.71 5.80
N TYR A 181 -10.41 10.21 4.95
CA TYR A 181 -9.80 8.90 5.06
C TYR A 181 -8.32 9.06 5.35
N SER A 182 -7.80 8.26 6.28
CA SER A 182 -6.37 8.13 6.48
C SER A 182 -5.96 6.69 6.74
N GLY A 183 -4.65 6.40 6.66
CA GLY A 183 -4.10 5.11 7.01
C GLY A 183 -2.98 4.69 6.08
N ASN A 184 -2.81 3.39 5.87
CA ASN A 184 -1.72 2.85 5.06
C ASN A 184 -2.17 1.61 4.30
N MET A 185 -1.76 1.52 3.03
CA MET A 185 -1.75 0.28 2.27
C MET A 185 -0.34 -0.32 2.33
N TYR A 186 -0.28 -1.61 2.60
CA TYR A 186 0.95 -2.38 2.69
C TYR A 186 0.98 -3.40 1.56
N MET A 187 2.09 -3.48 0.84
CA MET A 187 2.17 -4.32 -0.36
C MET A 187 3.55 -4.94 -0.55
N ASP A 188 3.61 -6.10 -1.20
CA ASP A 188 4.83 -6.52 -1.88
C ASP A 188 4.86 -5.91 -3.28
N VAL A 189 6.05 -5.49 -3.71
CA VAL A 189 6.23 -4.86 -5.02
C VAL A 189 7.23 -5.65 -5.85
N TYR A 190 6.83 -5.90 -7.09
CA TYR A 190 7.66 -6.52 -8.11
C TYR A 190 7.57 -5.77 -9.44
N SER A 191 8.51 -6.05 -10.32
CA SER A 191 8.50 -5.58 -11.70
C SER A 191 8.28 -6.75 -12.65
N LYS A 192 7.63 -6.47 -13.77
CA LYS A 192 7.57 -7.35 -14.94
C LYS A 192 7.42 -6.49 -16.18
N ASP A 193 8.18 -6.77 -17.24
CA ASP A 193 8.11 -6.05 -18.52
C ASP A 193 8.22 -4.52 -18.37
N ASN A 194 9.13 -4.04 -17.52
CA ASN A 194 9.28 -2.62 -17.17
C ASN A 194 7.97 -1.97 -16.70
N GLN A 195 7.18 -2.69 -15.91
CA GLN A 195 6.02 -2.17 -15.18
C GLN A 195 6.11 -2.59 -13.72
N LEU A 196 5.69 -1.71 -12.80
CA LEU A 196 5.58 -2.04 -11.38
C LEU A 196 4.21 -2.61 -11.07
N PHE A 197 4.22 -3.65 -10.24
CA PHE A 197 3.04 -4.31 -9.73
C PHE A 197 3.11 -4.42 -8.21
N GLY A 198 1.97 -4.22 -7.56
CA GLY A 198 1.82 -4.40 -6.12
C GLY A 198 0.74 -5.42 -5.82
N ASN A 199 0.99 -6.33 -4.88
CA ASN A 199 -0.10 -7.06 -4.22
C ASN A 199 -0.25 -6.54 -2.79
N ILE A 200 -1.46 -6.13 -2.46
CA ILE A 200 -1.82 -5.62 -1.15
C ILE A 200 -1.82 -6.79 -0.17
N ILE A 201 -1.09 -6.62 0.93
CA ILE A 201 -0.96 -7.59 2.03
C ILE A 201 -1.82 -7.16 3.21
N ASP A 202 -1.93 -5.86 3.44
CA ASP A 202 -2.69 -5.30 4.55
C ASP A 202 -3.13 -3.86 4.22
N VAL A 203 -4.24 -3.42 4.77
CA VAL A 203 -4.74 -2.05 4.65
C VAL A 203 -5.28 -1.60 5.99
N GLU A 204 -4.77 -0.48 6.47
CA GLU A 204 -5.37 0.27 7.55
C GLU A 204 -6.13 1.44 6.95
N LEU A 205 -7.43 1.50 7.20
CA LEU A 205 -8.28 2.62 6.82
C LEU A 205 -8.92 3.21 8.08
N LYS A 206 -8.85 4.52 8.22
CA LYS A 206 -9.48 5.28 9.31
C LYS A 206 -10.40 6.32 8.70
N ILE A 207 -11.59 6.45 9.27
CA ILE A 207 -12.48 7.58 8.98
C ILE A 207 -12.24 8.65 10.03
N TYR A 208 -12.05 9.88 9.56
CA TYR A 208 -11.78 11.07 10.34
C TYR A 208 -12.86 12.12 10.05
N ASP A 209 -13.51 12.62 11.10
CA ASP A 209 -14.38 13.80 11.01
C ASP A 209 -13.49 15.05 11.12
N ARG A 210 -13.42 15.81 10.03
CA ARG A 210 -12.61 17.04 9.93
C ARG A 210 -13.04 18.14 10.89
N LYS A 211 -14.33 18.25 11.19
CA LYS A 211 -14.87 19.30 12.06
C LYS A 211 -14.59 18.99 13.52
N SER A 212 -14.87 17.76 13.97
CA SER A 212 -14.59 17.34 15.35
C SER A 212 -13.10 17.06 15.58
N ARG A 213 -12.33 16.92 14.50
CA ARG A 213 -10.92 16.58 14.48
C ARG A 213 -10.62 15.24 15.16
N SER A 214 -11.48 14.26 14.97
CA SER A 214 -11.36 12.94 15.60
C SER A 214 -11.54 11.80 14.62
N TYR A 215 -10.86 10.68 14.91
CA TYR A 215 -11.15 9.41 14.25
C TYR A 215 -12.46 8.85 14.79
N ILE A 216 -13.35 8.47 13.89
CA ILE A 216 -14.65 7.90 14.24
C ILE A 216 -14.67 6.40 14.04
N TYR A 217 -13.85 5.86 13.13
CA TYR A 217 -13.84 4.44 12.83
C TYR A 217 -12.47 4.02 12.25
N GLN A 218 -12.07 2.78 12.52
CA GLN A 218 -10.87 2.17 11.96
C GLN A 218 -11.19 0.75 11.50
N TYR A 219 -10.67 0.40 10.32
CA TYR A 219 -10.75 -0.92 9.73
C TYR A 219 -9.36 -1.38 9.31
N ASN A 220 -9.04 -2.63 9.65
CA ASN A 220 -7.84 -3.30 9.19
C ASN A 220 -8.26 -4.46 8.29
N TYR A 221 -7.82 -4.43 7.04
CA TYR A 221 -8.15 -5.43 6.03
C TYR A 221 -6.91 -6.22 5.63
N ASN A 222 -6.99 -7.54 5.79
CA ASN A 222 -5.99 -8.45 5.27
C ASN A 222 -6.63 -9.37 4.21
N PRO A 223 -6.26 -9.27 2.92
CA PRO A 223 -6.86 -10.07 1.85
C PRO A 223 -6.70 -11.58 2.01
N VAL A 224 -5.67 -12.06 2.74
CA VAL A 224 -5.51 -13.49 3.01
C VAL A 224 -6.58 -13.97 3.99
N ASN A 225 -6.79 -13.22 5.07
CA ASN A 225 -7.78 -13.57 6.10
C ASN A 225 -9.23 -13.32 5.66
N ASN A 226 -9.42 -12.45 4.67
CA ASN A 226 -10.75 -12.07 4.17
C ASN A 226 -11.09 -12.71 2.81
N SER A 227 -10.34 -13.75 2.40
CA SER A 227 -10.57 -14.49 1.15
C SER A 227 -11.65 -15.57 1.25
N GLU A 228 -12.30 -15.75 2.41
CA GLU A 228 -13.43 -16.68 2.55
C GLU A 228 -14.78 -16.05 2.19
N SER A 229 -15.53 -16.81 1.38
CA SER A 229 -16.91 -16.62 0.91
C SER A 229 -17.14 -15.63 -0.25
N SER A 230 -16.63 -15.96 -1.45
CA SER A 230 -17.47 -15.76 -2.63
C SER A 230 -18.37 -16.99 -2.78
N PRO A 231 -19.72 -16.85 -2.81
CA PRO A 231 -20.58 -17.96 -3.19
C PRO A 231 -20.18 -18.39 -4.60
N LYS A 232 -19.95 -19.68 -4.79
CA LYS A 232 -19.92 -20.24 -6.14
C LYS A 232 -21.33 -20.03 -6.70
N SER A 233 -21.46 -19.17 -7.71
CA SER A 233 -22.62 -19.13 -8.60
C SER A 233 -22.66 -20.39 -9.45
#